data_AF-A0A662U775-F1
#
_entry.id   AF-A0A662U775-F1
#
_cell.length_a   1.000
_cell.length_b   1.000
_cell.length_c   1.000
_cell.angle_alpha   90.00
_cell.angle_beta   90.00
_cell.angle_gamma   90.00
#
_symmetry.space_group_name_H-M   'P 1'
#
loop_
_entity.id
_entity.type
_entity.pdbx_description
1 polymer ?
#
loop_
_entity_poly.entity_id
_entity_poly.type
_entity_poly.pdbx_seq_one_letter_code
_entity_poly.pdbx_strand_id
1 'polypeptide(L)'
;MAQEDLEDVYSSFSNRSYATSVFHAELASQKAVKALITALGFEPGKTHRSTVVLKALISGGLVSLEKYLMEKIDKIVSYAIVLEDQGTTPKYR
;
A
#
# COMPACT_ATOMS: atom_id res chain seq x y z
N MET A 1 -7.17 0.85 -11.44
CA MET A 1 -7.68 1.35 -10.13
C MET A 1 -7.52 0.24 -9.09
N ALA A 2 -7.46 0.53 -7.77
CA ALA A 2 -7.12 -0.50 -6.76
C ALA A 2 -7.99 -1.77 -6.80
N GLN A 3 -9.26 -1.65 -7.20
CA GLN A 3 -10.17 -2.78 -7.38
C GLN A 3 -9.84 -3.62 -8.62
N GLU A 4 -9.52 -2.97 -9.75
CA GLU A 4 -9.08 -3.67 -10.98
C GLU A 4 -7.81 -4.49 -10.72
N ASP A 5 -6.85 -3.93 -9.97
CA ASP A 5 -5.64 -4.69 -9.60
C ASP A 5 -5.99 -5.92 -8.74
N LEU A 6 -7.02 -5.81 -7.89
CA LEU A 6 -7.47 -6.93 -7.06
C LEU A 6 -8.18 -8.01 -7.89
N GLU A 7 -8.90 -7.63 -8.96
CA GLU A 7 -9.43 -8.57 -9.94
C GLU A 7 -8.30 -9.31 -10.68
N ASP A 8 -7.24 -8.59 -11.06
CA ASP A 8 -6.03 -9.15 -11.67
C ASP A 8 -5.32 -10.16 -10.74
N VAL A 9 -5.34 -9.94 -9.42
CA VAL A 9 -4.83 -10.89 -8.42
C VAL A 9 -5.57 -12.22 -8.50
N TYR A 10 -6.91 -12.18 -8.52
CA TYR A 10 -7.73 -13.39 -8.56
C TYR A 10 -7.53 -14.17 -9.86
N SER A 11 -7.48 -13.46 -10.98
CA SER A 11 -7.19 -14.04 -12.30
C SER A 11 -5.81 -14.71 -12.32
N SER A 12 -4.78 -14.00 -11.86
CA SER A 12 -3.40 -14.49 -11.82
C SER A 12 -3.23 -15.70 -10.88
N PHE A 13 -3.88 -15.65 -9.72
CA PHE A 13 -3.84 -16.75 -8.76
C PHE A 13 -4.50 -18.01 -9.31
N SER A 14 -5.68 -17.87 -9.94
CA SER A 14 -6.40 -18.98 -10.58
C SER A 14 -5.58 -19.63 -11.68
N ASN A 15 -4.77 -18.84 -12.39
CA ASN A 15 -3.85 -19.29 -13.43
C ASN A 15 -2.49 -19.81 -12.89
N ARG A 16 -2.33 -19.93 -11.56
CA ARG A 16 -1.08 -20.34 -10.88
C ARG A 16 0.12 -19.43 -11.13
N SER A 17 -0.13 -18.20 -11.60
CA SER A 17 0.86 -17.14 -11.79
C SER A 17 1.09 -16.40 -10.48
N TYR A 18 1.70 -17.08 -9.50
CA TYR A 18 1.79 -16.58 -8.12
C TYR A 18 2.62 -15.31 -7.98
N ALA A 19 3.75 -15.19 -8.69
CA ALA A 19 4.58 -13.98 -8.64
C ALA A 19 3.82 -12.74 -9.11
N THR A 20 3.08 -12.88 -10.22
CA THR A 20 2.21 -11.83 -10.76
C THR A 20 1.07 -11.50 -9.79
N SER A 21 0.45 -12.52 -9.21
CA SER A 21 -0.61 -12.35 -8.20
C SER A 21 -0.13 -11.56 -6.97
N VAL A 22 1.05 -11.88 -6.43
CA VAL A 22 1.66 -11.14 -5.32
C VAL A 22 1.95 -9.69 -5.72
N PHE A 23 2.51 -9.47 -6.91
CA PHE A 23 2.79 -8.13 -7.43
C PHE A 23 1.52 -7.26 -7.51
N HIS A 24 0.44 -7.77 -8.10
CA HIS A 24 -0.82 -7.02 -8.20
C HIS A 24 -1.48 -6.79 -6.83
N ALA A 25 -1.37 -7.75 -5.88
CA ALA A 25 -1.95 -7.62 -4.55
C ALA A 25 -1.30 -6.49 -3.76
N GLU A 26 0.01 -6.37 -3.89
CA GLU A 26 0.74 -5.27 -3.30
C GLU A 26 0.42 -3.93 -3.97
N LEU A 27 0.35 -3.91 -5.29
CA LEU A 27 0.06 -2.69 -6.05
C LEU A 27 -1.35 -2.16 -5.74
N ALA A 28 -2.32 -3.06 -5.54
CA ALA A 28 -3.65 -2.75 -5.02
C ALA A 28 -3.58 -2.12 -3.62
N SER A 29 -2.77 -2.70 -2.74
CA SER A 29 -2.56 -2.20 -1.36
C SER A 29 -1.97 -0.80 -1.35
N GLN A 30 -0.97 -0.50 -2.19
CA GLN A 30 -0.39 0.85 -2.32
C GLN A 30 -1.41 1.86 -2.85
N LYS A 31 -2.22 1.49 -3.84
CA LYS A 31 -3.29 2.35 -4.36
C LYS A 31 -4.36 2.62 -3.30
N ALA A 32 -4.70 1.63 -2.46
CA ALA A 32 -5.60 1.82 -1.32
C ALA A 32 -5.04 2.80 -0.28
N VAL A 33 -3.74 2.70 0.04
CA VAL A 33 -3.07 3.67 0.94
C VAL A 33 -3.13 5.08 0.36
N LYS A 34 -2.86 5.27 -0.94
CA LYS A 34 -2.97 6.59 -1.59
C LYS A 34 -4.40 7.15 -1.54
N ALA A 35 -5.40 6.31 -1.82
CA ALA A 35 -6.80 6.69 -1.70
C ALA A 35 -7.16 7.10 -0.27
N LEU A 36 -6.63 6.40 0.75
CA LEU A 36 -6.83 6.76 2.16
C LEU A 36 -6.21 8.13 2.50
N ILE A 37 -4.99 8.40 2.03
CA ILE A 37 -4.35 9.72 2.21
C ILE A 37 -5.22 10.82 1.59
N THR A 38 -5.73 10.60 0.37
CA THR A 38 -6.66 11.53 -0.29
C THR A 38 -7.96 11.71 0.49
N ALA A 39 -8.55 10.62 1.00
CA ALA A 39 -9.78 10.66 1.79
C ALA A 39 -9.59 11.41 3.12
N LEU A 40 -8.39 11.42 3.68
CA LEU A 40 -8.01 12.18 4.87
C LEU A 40 -7.73 13.67 4.57
N GLY A 41 -7.89 14.11 3.32
CA GLY A 41 -7.72 15.51 2.92
C GLY A 41 -6.27 15.90 2.59
N PHE A 42 -5.38 14.92 2.45
CA PHE A 42 -3.98 15.15 2.09
C PHE A 42 -3.71 14.77 0.63
N GLU A 43 -2.75 15.45 0.02
CA GLU A 43 -2.32 15.10 -1.34
C GLU A 43 -1.26 13.98 -1.27
N PRO A 44 -1.53 12.78 -1.83
CA PRO A 44 -0.51 11.76 -1.90
C PRO A 44 0.63 12.25 -2.81
N GLY A 45 1.83 12.37 -2.26
CA GLY A 45 2.99 12.75 -3.04
C GLY A 45 3.24 11.80 -4.24
N LYS A 46 3.93 12.29 -5.27
CA LYS A 46 4.38 11.46 -6.40
C LYS A 46 5.34 10.34 -5.99
N THR A 47 5.81 10.35 -4.75
CA THR A 47 6.74 9.40 -4.16
C THR A 47 6.15 8.00 -4.08
N HIS A 48 6.98 7.00 -4.40
CA HIS A 48 6.69 5.57 -4.20
C HIS A 48 6.76 5.15 -2.70
N ARG A 49 6.51 6.07 -1.76
CA ARG A 49 6.61 5.83 -0.31
C ARG A 49 5.34 6.24 0.40
N SER A 50 4.21 5.82 -0.14
CA SER A 50 2.88 6.15 0.35
C SER A 50 2.64 5.60 1.77
N THR A 51 3.21 4.45 2.12
CA THR A 51 3.07 3.91 3.48
C THR A 51 3.76 4.78 4.54
N VAL A 52 4.94 5.32 4.20
CA VAL A 52 5.70 6.23 5.08
C VAL A 52 4.95 7.53 5.31
N VAL A 53 4.35 8.09 4.25
CA VAL A 53 3.53 9.30 4.35
C VAL A 53 2.34 9.08 5.27
N LEU A 54 1.59 7.98 5.08
CA LEU A 54 0.45 7.65 5.94
C LEU A 54 0.87 7.51 7.41
N LYS A 55 1.96 6.79 7.69
CA LYS A 55 2.50 6.65 9.05
C LYS A 55 2.88 8.00 9.67
N ALA A 56 3.50 8.89 8.89
CA ALA A 56 3.91 10.21 9.36
C ALA A 56 2.70 11.13 9.68
N LEU A 57 1.63 11.06 8.89
CA LEU A 57 0.40 11.81 9.16
C LEU A 57 -0.24 11.38 10.48
N ILE A 58 -0.26 10.07 10.75
CA ILE A 58 -0.81 9.51 11.98
C ILE A 58 0.08 9.83 13.19
N SER A 59 1.39 9.55 13.10
CA SER A 59 2.32 9.78 14.22
C SER A 59 2.52 11.26 14.54
N GLY A 60 2.38 12.13 13.53
CA GLY A 60 2.39 13.59 13.68
C GLY A 60 1.11 14.15 14.31
N GLY A 61 0.11 13.32 14.61
CA GLY A 61 -1.14 13.74 15.26
C GLY A 61 -2.09 14.52 14.35
N LEU A 62 -1.82 14.56 13.03
CA LEU A 62 -2.69 15.23 12.05
C LEU A 62 -3.97 14.44 11.79
N VAL A 63 -3.95 13.14 12.10
CA VAL A 63 -5.07 12.23 11.95
C VAL A 63 -5.24 11.46 13.26
N SER A 64 -6.39 11.63 13.91
CA SER A 64 -6.76 10.88 15.10
C SER A 64 -7.67 9.72 14.70
N LEU A 65 -7.28 8.50 15.07
CA LEU A 65 -8.01 7.27 14.74
C LEU A 65 -8.25 6.44 15.99
N GLU A 66 -9.40 5.78 16.02
CA GLU A 66 -9.67 4.76 17.02
C GLU A 66 -8.68 3.60 16.91
N LYS A 67 -8.35 2.97 18.04
CA LYS A 67 -7.35 1.90 18.11
C LYS A 67 -7.62 0.75 17.13
N TYR A 68 -8.89 0.38 16.93
CA TYR A 68 -9.23 -0.70 16.00
C TYR A 68 -8.94 -0.35 14.52
N LEU A 69 -9.00 0.94 14.16
CA LEU A 69 -8.65 1.42 12.81
C LEU A 69 -7.14 1.43 12.62
N MET A 70 -6.40 1.80 13.66
CA MET A 70 -4.93 1.74 13.67
C MET A 70 -4.42 0.32 13.37
N GLU A 71 -5.01 -0.70 14.01
CA GLU A 71 -4.65 -2.09 13.74
C GLU A 71 -4.91 -2.53 12.30
N LYS A 72 -5.98 -2.01 11.67
CA LYS A 72 -6.28 -2.27 10.24
C LYS A 72 -5.28 -1.56 9.33
N ILE A 73 -4.91 -0.32 9.66
CA ILE A 73 -3.92 0.44 8.89
C ILE A 73 -2.56 -0.26 8.95
N ASP A 74 -2.13 -0.72 10.12
CA ASP A 74 -0.85 -1.43 10.26
C ASP A 74 -0.79 -2.70 9.40
N LYS A 75 -1.91 -3.43 9.31
CA LYS A 75 -2.02 -4.58 8.37
C LYS A 75 -1.88 -4.15 6.92
N ILE A 76 -2.59 -3.11 6.48
CA ILE A 76 -2.51 -2.63 5.10
C ILE A 76 -1.09 -2.15 4.77
N VAL A 77 -0.45 -1.44 5.69
CA VAL A 77 0.94 -0.98 5.53
C VAL A 77 1.89 -2.18 5.39
N SER A 78 1.69 -3.25 6.18
CA SER A 78 2.53 -4.45 6.07
C SER A 78 2.46 -5.12 4.69
N TYR A 79 1.34 -5.00 3.98
CA TYR A 79 1.19 -5.53 2.62
C TYR A 79 1.72 -4.59 1.54
N ALA A 80 1.70 -3.28 1.79
CA ALA A 80 2.04 -2.26 0.79
C ALA A 80 3.54 -1.88 0.76
N ILE A 81 4.34 -2.30 1.74
CA ILE A 81 5.71 -1.80 1.96
C ILE A 81 6.79 -2.54 1.15
N VAL A 82 6.54 -3.78 0.70
CA VAL A 82 7.58 -4.68 0.17
C VAL A 82 8.21 -4.14 -1.13
N LEU A 83 7.42 -3.72 -2.11
CA LEU A 83 7.80 -3.02 -3.33
C LEU A 83 8.35 -1.61 -3.05
N GLU A 84 7.81 -0.90 -2.05
CA GLU A 84 8.39 0.40 -1.65
C GLU A 84 9.84 0.21 -1.17
N ASP A 85 10.10 -0.84 -0.39
CA ASP A 85 11.43 -1.21 0.11
C ASP A 85 12.34 -1.77 -1.00
N GLN A 86 11.80 -2.53 -1.96
CA GLN A 86 12.58 -3.00 -3.12
C GLN A 86 13.12 -1.86 -3.98
N GLY A 87 12.41 -0.73 -4.07
CA GLY A 87 12.89 0.49 -4.73
C GLY A 87 14.10 1.13 -4.04
N THR A 88 14.39 0.73 -2.80
CA THR A 88 15.52 1.24 -1.99
C THR A 88 16.66 0.24 -1.82
N THR A 89 16.45 -1.01 -2.26
CA THR A 89 17.45 -2.07 -2.13
C THR A 89 18.53 -1.88 -3.22
N PRO A 90 19.82 -1.73 -2.86
CA PRO A 90 20.89 -1.62 -3.83
C PRO A 90 20.94 -2.88 -4.70
N LYS A 91 20.91 -2.71 -6.02
CA LYS A 91 21.16 -3.83 -6.94
C LYS A 91 22.67 -4.06 -7.01
N TYR A 92 23.18 -5.01 -6.24
CA TYR A 92 24.52 -5.53 -6.46
C TYR A 92 24.51 -6.29 -7.80
N ARG A 93 25.17 -5.73 -8.81
CA ARG A 93 25.49 -6.35 -10.10
C ARG A 93 26.93 -6.83 -10.07
#